data_AF-A0A964WWF2-F1
#
_entry.id   AF-A0A964WWF2-F1
#
_cell.length_a   1.000
_cell.length_b   1.000
_cell.length_c   1.000
_cell.angle_alpha   90.00
_cell.angle_beta   90.00
_cell.angle_gamma   90.00
#
_symmetry.space_group_name_H-M   'P 1'
#
loop_
_entity.id
_entity.type
_entity.pdbx_description
1 polymer ?
#
loop_
_entity_poly.entity_id
_entity_poly.type
_entity_poly.pdbx_seq_one_letter_code
_entity_poly.pdbx_strand_id
1 'polypeptide(L)'
;MKKSLRNSNPKTHLLRLFAFSFVLSTFVFTSCSEETADPESQDLSGNQAQLIELAPDPEEIITIDGVALSPSEEARATTAPGNDRGRFNITLKYIVPVTERQEEVFEDAAARWERIIIKDVPSFTGTIPSAFTGFPPAVDGTVDDLVIEVALAPIDGPGMILGSAGPRFVRTDDFLTLTGVMFFDVDDLDFLEEIDLFEEVIVHEMGHVLGVGTLWNVEPFFPRTLLEGPVSNPYFVGNKANVFWNAEGGTGFLPIENIGGPGTALGHWRESLLNNELMTGFLNLGENPLSRITAGSMKDLGYGTASVGESYDLPKGTPGVDPGDLSNVGPSEGLNIAEMETLLQPIGFVTTSKKK
;
A
#
# COMPACT_ATOMS: atom_id res chain seq x y z
N MET A 1 21.31 -42.06 -64.05
CA MET A 1 22.08 -41.79 -62.81
C MET A 1 21.14 -42.05 -61.62
N LYS A 2 21.37 -42.97 -60.66
CA LYS A 2 22.27 -42.90 -59.47
C LYS A 2 22.32 -41.49 -58.86
N LYS A 3 22.16 -41.18 -57.57
CA LYS A 3 21.77 -41.87 -56.31
C LYS A 3 21.44 -40.74 -55.27
N SER A 4 20.78 -40.90 -54.11
CA SER A 4 19.84 -41.92 -53.57
C SER A 4 19.51 -41.59 -52.09
N LEU A 5 18.27 -41.24 -51.74
CA LEU A 5 17.82 -41.06 -50.34
C LEU A 5 16.79 -42.14 -49.95
N ARG A 6 17.00 -42.81 -48.81
CA ARG A 6 16.04 -43.74 -48.17
C ARG A 6 15.06 -42.91 -47.33
N ASN A 7 13.73 -43.08 -47.34
CA ASN A 7 12.85 -44.25 -47.33
C ASN A 7 12.70 -44.93 -45.95
N SER A 8 11.59 -44.62 -45.27
CA SER A 8 10.96 -45.46 -44.24
C SER A 8 9.45 -45.20 -44.27
N ASN A 9 8.66 -46.24 -44.54
CA ASN A 9 7.19 -46.18 -44.66
C ASN A 9 6.56 -46.84 -43.41
N PRO A 10 5.37 -46.41 -42.94
CA PRO A 10 4.79 -46.88 -41.67
C PRO A 10 3.96 -48.15 -41.85
N LYS A 11 3.78 -48.94 -40.78
CA LYS A 11 2.66 -49.90 -40.66
C LYS A 11 2.11 -49.99 -39.24
N THR A 12 0.79 -49.87 -39.19
CA THR A 12 -0.11 -50.11 -38.07
C THR A 12 -0.10 -51.56 -37.58
N HIS A 13 -0.38 -51.79 -36.29
CA HIS A 13 -0.99 -53.05 -35.84
C HIS A 13 -2.01 -52.83 -34.72
N LEU A 14 -3.05 -53.66 -34.75
CA LEU A 14 -4.32 -53.51 -34.04
C LEU A 14 -4.27 -54.00 -32.59
N LEU A 15 -5.06 -53.35 -31.72
CA LEU A 15 -5.40 -53.86 -30.39
C LEU A 15 -6.08 -55.24 -30.47
N ARG A 16 -5.77 -56.11 -29.51
CA ARG A 16 -6.61 -57.26 -29.12
C ARG A 16 -6.73 -57.27 -27.59
N LEU A 17 -7.89 -56.86 -27.07
CA LEU A 17 -8.29 -57.20 -25.70
C LEU A 17 -8.88 -58.61 -25.70
N PHE A 18 -8.47 -59.43 -24.73
CA PHE A 18 -9.19 -60.64 -24.35
C PHE A 18 -9.92 -60.37 -23.03
N ALA A 19 -11.21 -60.65 -23.00
CA ALA A 19 -12.00 -60.60 -21.78
C ALA A 19 -11.84 -61.91 -20.99
N PHE A 20 -11.75 -61.81 -19.67
CA PHE A 20 -12.07 -62.90 -18.76
C PHE A 20 -12.85 -62.35 -17.58
N SER A 21 -14.03 -62.93 -17.34
CA SER A 21 -14.89 -62.60 -16.20
C SER A 21 -14.69 -63.65 -15.11
N PHE A 22 -14.65 -63.23 -13.86
CA PHE A 22 -14.80 -64.14 -12.72
C PHE A 22 -15.67 -63.48 -11.65
N VAL A 23 -16.74 -64.18 -11.26
CA VAL A 23 -17.67 -63.74 -10.23
C VAL A 23 -17.17 -64.27 -8.89
N LEU A 24 -17.12 -63.41 -7.86
CA LEU A 24 -17.06 -63.87 -6.49
C LEU A 24 -17.93 -62.99 -5.58
N SER A 25 -18.90 -63.63 -4.94
CA SER A 25 -19.74 -63.06 -3.89
C SER A 25 -19.12 -63.39 -2.53
N THR A 26 -19.14 -62.46 -1.57
CA THR A 26 -19.41 -62.78 -0.14
C THR A 26 -19.54 -61.54 0.75
N PHE A 27 -20.61 -61.54 1.56
CA PHE A 27 -20.80 -61.03 2.92
C PHE A 27 -20.38 -59.59 3.34
N VAL A 28 -21.41 -58.86 3.78
CA VAL A 28 -21.32 -57.72 4.71
C VAL A 28 -20.99 -58.23 6.12
N PHE A 29 -20.01 -57.61 6.78
CA PHE A 29 -19.83 -57.69 8.23
C PHE A 29 -19.80 -56.27 8.81
N THR A 30 -20.86 -55.90 9.53
CA THR A 30 -20.86 -54.72 10.38
C THR A 30 -20.05 -55.04 11.62
N SER A 31 -18.88 -54.43 11.77
CA SER A 31 -18.08 -54.53 12.99
C SER A 31 -18.05 -53.18 13.68
N CYS A 32 -18.78 -53.06 14.79
CA CYS A 32 -18.54 -51.97 15.72
C CYS A 32 -17.20 -52.24 16.42
N SER A 33 -16.27 -51.31 16.36
CA SER A 33 -15.15 -51.21 17.30
C SER A 33 -15.32 -49.89 18.02
N GLU A 34 -15.42 -49.93 19.35
CA GLU A 34 -15.16 -48.75 20.16
C GLU A 34 -13.67 -48.44 20.02
N GLU A 35 -13.34 -47.24 19.54
CA GLU A 35 -11.98 -46.73 19.50
C GLU A 35 -11.80 -45.69 20.60
N THR A 36 -10.77 -45.89 21.42
CA THR A 36 -10.49 -45.08 22.60
C THR A 36 -10.04 -43.68 22.21
N ALA A 37 -10.64 -42.66 22.82
CA ALA A 37 -10.21 -41.27 22.61
C ALA A 37 -8.78 -41.04 23.13
N ASP A 38 -7.85 -40.78 22.21
CA ASP A 38 -6.61 -40.05 22.47
C ASP A 38 -6.86 -38.54 22.23
N PRO A 39 -6.12 -37.63 22.89
CA PRO A 39 -6.49 -36.22 22.95
C PRO A 39 -6.00 -35.40 21.74
N GLU A 40 -6.89 -34.52 21.26
CA GLU A 40 -6.60 -33.30 20.50
C GLU A 40 -5.50 -33.37 19.42
N SER A 41 -5.80 -34.05 18.30
CA SER A 41 -5.47 -33.44 17.01
C SER A 41 -6.37 -32.21 16.83
N GLN A 42 -5.81 -31.00 16.94
CA GLN A 42 -6.55 -29.79 16.61
C GLN A 42 -6.91 -29.80 15.13
N ASP A 43 -8.18 -30.07 14.86
CA ASP A 43 -8.77 -29.99 13.53
C ASP A 43 -8.88 -28.52 13.10
N LEU A 44 -7.87 -28.04 12.38
CA LEU A 44 -7.84 -26.70 11.78
C LEU A 44 -8.73 -26.61 10.51
N SER A 45 -9.84 -27.37 10.45
CA SER A 45 -10.90 -27.17 9.45
C SER A 45 -12.08 -26.33 9.97
N GLY A 46 -11.79 -25.36 10.85
CA GLY A 46 -12.72 -24.31 11.25
C GLY A 46 -12.82 -23.19 10.21
N ASN A 47 -13.29 -23.50 9.01
CA ASN A 47 -13.46 -22.51 7.93
C ASN A 47 -14.69 -21.62 8.17
N GLN A 48 -14.62 -20.76 9.19
CA GLN A 48 -15.23 -19.45 9.12
C GLN A 48 -14.18 -18.53 8.49
N ALA A 49 -14.50 -17.94 7.34
CA ALA A 49 -13.75 -16.78 6.87
C ALA A 49 -13.83 -15.73 7.99
N GLN A 50 -12.71 -15.47 8.65
CA GLN A 50 -12.63 -14.46 9.69
C GLN A 50 -12.88 -13.13 9.00
N LEU A 51 -14.01 -12.46 9.31
CA LEU A 51 -14.26 -11.12 8.78
C LEU A 51 -13.10 -10.23 9.25
N ILE A 52 -12.39 -9.66 8.27
CA ILE A 52 -11.33 -8.71 8.50
C ILE A 52 -11.97 -7.34 8.45
N GLU A 53 -12.04 -6.68 9.60
CA GLU A 53 -12.67 -5.38 9.75
C GLU A 53 -11.69 -4.42 10.43
N LEU A 54 -11.63 -3.18 9.93
CA LEU A 54 -10.93 -2.12 10.63
C LEU A 54 -11.55 -1.91 12.01
N ALA A 55 -10.70 -1.67 13.01
CA ALA A 55 -11.14 -1.23 14.31
C ALA A 55 -11.80 0.15 14.18
N PRO A 56 -12.97 0.37 14.81
CA PRO A 56 -13.69 1.64 14.70
C PRO A 56 -12.82 2.79 15.24
N ASP A 57 -12.90 3.94 14.58
CA ASP A 57 -12.23 5.15 15.05
C ASP A 57 -12.70 5.52 16.47
N PRO A 58 -11.79 5.90 17.38
CA PRO A 58 -12.12 6.25 18.75
C PRO A 58 -12.83 7.62 18.82
N GLU A 59 -13.71 7.80 19.81
CA GLU A 59 -14.40 9.08 20.05
C GLU A 59 -13.44 10.23 20.42
N GLU A 60 -12.27 9.91 20.99
CA GLU A 60 -11.21 10.85 21.35
C GLU A 60 -9.87 10.36 20.77
N ILE A 61 -8.99 11.29 20.36
CA ILE A 61 -7.67 10.96 19.82
C ILE A 61 -6.82 10.27 20.89
N ILE A 62 -6.28 9.10 20.55
CA ILE A 62 -5.45 8.29 21.44
C ILE A 62 -4.08 8.97 21.58
N THR A 63 -3.54 9.06 22.80
CA THR A 63 -2.14 9.50 23.01
C THR A 63 -1.37 8.39 23.73
N ILE A 64 -0.23 8.00 23.17
CA ILE A 64 0.64 6.94 23.71
C ILE A 64 2.04 7.51 23.96
N ASP A 65 2.51 7.41 25.20
CA ASP A 65 3.87 7.81 25.54
C ASP A 65 4.86 6.65 25.30
N GLY A 66 5.89 6.88 24.49
CA GLY A 66 6.95 5.92 24.24
C GLY A 66 7.85 5.69 25.46
N VAL A 67 8.29 4.45 25.64
CA VAL A 67 9.30 4.09 26.65
C VAL A 67 10.68 4.57 26.18
N ALA A 68 11.52 5.00 27.12
CA ALA A 68 12.89 5.40 26.81
C ALA A 68 13.76 4.19 26.44
N LEU A 69 14.28 4.19 25.21
CA LEU A 69 15.28 3.24 24.74
C LEU A 69 16.55 3.29 25.59
N SER A 70 17.11 2.13 25.96
CA SER A 70 18.50 2.10 26.43
C SER A 70 19.47 2.25 25.25
N PRO A 71 20.72 2.72 25.46
CA PRO A 71 21.71 2.88 24.39
C PRO A 71 22.17 1.58 23.70
N SER A 72 21.58 0.44 24.07
CA SER A 72 21.81 -0.89 23.48
C SER A 72 20.57 -1.46 22.77
N GLU A 73 19.47 -0.71 22.73
CA GLU A 73 18.18 -1.09 22.14
C GLU A 73 17.79 -0.20 20.95
N GLU A 74 18.73 0.60 20.42
CA GLU A 74 18.57 1.21 19.09
C GLU A 74 18.20 0.08 18.12
N ALA A 75 16.97 0.14 17.59
CA ALA A 75 16.43 -0.88 16.71
C ALA A 75 17.23 -0.90 15.41
N ARG A 76 16.98 -1.95 14.63
CA ARG A 76 17.71 -2.20 13.41
C ARG A 76 16.77 -2.08 12.22
N ALA A 77 16.96 -1.06 11.40
CA ALA A 77 16.22 -0.79 10.18
C ALA A 77 16.24 -1.95 9.17
N THR A 78 17.11 -2.96 9.34
CA THR A 78 17.11 -4.16 8.48
C THR A 78 17.45 -5.44 9.25
N THR A 79 16.82 -6.54 8.87
CA THR A 79 17.23 -7.90 9.29
C THR A 79 18.49 -8.38 8.56
N ALA A 80 18.83 -7.76 7.42
CA ALA A 80 19.97 -8.07 6.56
C ALA A 80 21.33 -8.00 7.31
N PRO A 81 22.31 -8.90 7.08
CA PRO A 81 23.60 -8.88 7.80
C PRO A 81 24.47 -7.63 7.53
N GLY A 82 24.88 -6.92 8.58
CA GLY A 82 25.74 -5.72 8.51
C GLY A 82 25.40 -4.67 9.59
N ASN A 83 26.24 -3.66 9.79
CA ASN A 83 25.84 -2.53 10.64
C ASN A 83 24.60 -1.86 10.06
N ASP A 84 23.67 -1.49 10.94
CA ASP A 84 22.69 -0.48 10.57
C ASP A 84 23.39 0.82 10.15
N ARG A 85 22.74 1.55 9.25
CA ARG A 85 23.20 2.82 8.69
C ARG A 85 22.25 3.97 9.01
N GLY A 86 21.14 3.74 9.71
CA GLY A 86 20.16 4.77 10.00
C GLY A 86 19.48 5.28 8.73
N ARG A 87 18.86 4.33 8.00
CA ARG A 87 18.10 4.60 6.77
C ARG A 87 16.65 4.25 7.03
N PHE A 88 15.77 5.08 6.48
CA PHE A 88 14.33 4.87 6.51
C PHE A 88 13.95 3.45 6.08
N ASN A 89 13.13 2.78 6.89
CA ASN A 89 12.63 1.43 6.67
C ASN A 89 11.09 1.35 6.77
N ILE A 90 10.46 0.59 5.89
CA ILE A 90 9.01 0.30 5.94
C ILE A 90 8.83 -1.17 6.31
N THR A 91 8.35 -1.43 7.53
CA THR A 91 8.04 -2.80 7.97
C THR A 91 6.60 -3.15 7.61
N LEU A 92 6.41 -4.23 6.86
CA LEU A 92 5.09 -4.74 6.52
C LEU A 92 4.64 -5.81 7.52
N LYS A 93 3.38 -5.73 7.97
CA LYS A 93 2.76 -6.69 8.88
C LYS A 93 1.46 -7.21 8.29
N TYR A 94 1.53 -8.37 7.66
CA TYR A 94 0.34 -9.03 7.11
C TYR A 94 -0.58 -9.56 8.21
N ILE A 95 -1.85 -9.16 8.15
CA ILE A 95 -2.92 -9.50 9.08
C ILE A 95 -3.46 -10.92 8.82
N VAL A 96 -3.48 -11.32 7.56
CA VAL A 96 -3.82 -12.65 7.06
C VAL A 96 -2.68 -13.17 6.18
N PRO A 97 -2.54 -14.50 5.99
CA PRO A 97 -1.54 -15.04 5.08
C PRO A 97 -1.73 -14.54 3.65
N VAL A 98 -0.65 -14.03 3.04
CA VAL A 98 -0.59 -13.62 1.63
C VAL A 98 0.15 -14.68 0.79
N THR A 99 0.06 -14.58 -0.53
CA THR A 99 0.90 -15.37 -1.44
C THR A 99 2.30 -14.78 -1.56
N GLU A 100 3.28 -15.61 -1.93
CA GLU A 100 4.68 -15.18 -2.17
C GLU A 100 4.77 -14.06 -3.22
N ARG A 101 3.90 -14.05 -4.23
CA ARG A 101 3.84 -12.96 -5.23
C ARG A 101 3.26 -11.66 -4.66
N GLN A 102 2.23 -11.74 -3.82
CA GLN A 102 1.70 -10.55 -3.14
C GLN A 102 2.76 -9.96 -2.20
N GLU A 103 3.41 -10.80 -1.37
CA GLU A 103 4.52 -10.39 -0.50
C GLU A 103 5.63 -9.69 -1.30
N GLU A 104 6.07 -10.27 -2.43
CA GLU A 104 7.05 -9.65 -3.33
C GLU A 104 6.62 -8.25 -3.83
N VAL A 105 5.38 -8.08 -4.30
CA VAL A 105 4.88 -6.78 -4.81
C VAL A 105 4.83 -5.71 -3.71
N PHE A 106 4.40 -6.09 -2.50
CA PHE A 106 4.37 -5.15 -1.37
C PHE A 106 5.77 -4.73 -0.91
N GLU A 107 6.73 -5.66 -0.87
CA GLU A 107 8.13 -5.37 -0.54
C GLU A 107 8.83 -4.54 -1.64
N ASP A 108 8.54 -4.79 -2.92
CA ASP A 108 9.03 -3.95 -4.03
C ASP A 108 8.45 -2.52 -3.98
N ALA A 109 7.19 -2.38 -3.56
CA ALA A 109 6.56 -1.08 -3.34
C ALA A 109 7.18 -0.31 -2.17
N ALA A 110 7.44 -0.97 -1.04
CA ALA A 110 8.21 -0.42 0.06
C ALA A 110 9.60 0.03 -0.42
N ALA A 111 10.29 -0.81 -1.19
CA ALA A 111 11.59 -0.50 -1.76
C ALA A 111 11.56 0.67 -2.77
N ARG A 112 10.44 0.94 -3.47
CA ARG A 112 10.28 2.16 -4.30
C ARG A 112 10.27 3.42 -3.41
N TRP A 113 9.50 3.42 -2.32
CA TRP A 113 9.46 4.56 -1.38
C TRP A 113 10.78 4.77 -0.62
N GLU A 114 11.48 3.71 -0.21
CA GLU A 114 12.79 3.79 0.46
C GLU A 114 13.93 4.28 -0.44
N ARG A 115 13.76 4.28 -1.78
CA ARG A 115 14.71 4.97 -2.68
C ARG A 115 14.57 6.49 -2.58
N ILE A 116 13.35 6.96 -2.30
CA ILE A 116 13.02 8.39 -2.16
C ILE A 116 13.32 8.86 -0.74
N ILE A 117 12.80 8.16 0.27
CA ILE A 117 12.99 8.46 1.69
C ILE A 117 14.21 7.69 2.19
N ILE A 118 15.26 8.39 2.62
CA ILE A 118 16.58 7.77 2.86
C ILE A 118 17.17 7.98 4.25
N LYS A 119 16.58 8.85 5.09
CA LYS A 119 17.04 9.07 6.47
C LYS A 119 16.04 8.51 7.46
N ASP A 120 16.55 7.92 8.53
CA ASP A 120 15.88 7.74 9.81
C ASP A 120 14.86 8.83 10.14
N VAL A 121 13.75 8.37 10.73
CA VAL A 121 12.95 9.12 11.70
C VAL A 121 13.09 8.44 13.07
N PRO A 122 12.71 9.08 14.21
CA PRO A 122 13.00 8.51 15.52
C PRO A 122 12.24 7.19 15.77
N SER A 123 12.94 6.12 16.12
CA SER A 123 12.35 4.84 16.53
C SER A 123 11.43 5.00 17.76
N PHE A 124 10.42 4.14 17.90
CA PHE A 124 9.47 4.15 19.01
C PHE A 124 9.48 2.80 19.75
N THR A 125 9.38 2.84 21.08
CA THR A 125 9.21 1.64 21.91
C THR A 125 7.95 1.72 22.75
N GLY A 126 7.11 0.70 22.65
CA GLY A 126 5.85 0.59 23.39
C GLY A 126 4.91 -0.40 22.71
N THR A 127 3.62 -0.25 22.98
CA THR A 127 2.57 -1.06 22.35
C THR A 127 1.60 -0.12 21.62
N ILE A 128 1.41 -0.33 20.32
CA ILE A 128 0.43 0.38 19.49
C ILE A 128 -0.66 -0.62 19.11
N PRO A 129 -1.96 -0.36 19.38
CA PRO A 129 -3.03 -1.28 19.04
C PRO A 129 -3.06 -1.58 17.54
N SER A 130 -3.54 -2.77 17.16
CA SER A 130 -3.81 -3.06 15.75
C SER A 130 -4.93 -2.15 15.25
N ALA A 131 -4.85 -1.78 13.97
CA ALA A 131 -5.92 -1.12 13.26
C ALA A 131 -7.03 -2.09 12.82
N PHE A 132 -6.89 -3.40 13.05
CA PHE A 132 -7.89 -4.42 12.73
C PHE A 132 -8.49 -5.05 14.00
N THR A 133 -9.80 -5.29 13.98
CA THR A 133 -10.53 -5.82 15.14
C THR A 133 -10.11 -7.26 15.46
N GLY A 134 -9.66 -7.49 16.70
CA GLY A 134 -9.31 -8.82 17.20
C GLY A 134 -7.89 -9.30 16.88
N PHE A 135 -7.05 -8.45 16.28
CA PHE A 135 -5.66 -8.81 15.93
C PHE A 135 -4.63 -8.37 16.98
N PRO A 136 -3.46 -9.04 17.07
CA PRO A 136 -2.37 -8.63 17.95
C PRO A 136 -1.87 -7.21 17.62
N PRO A 137 -1.38 -6.43 18.60
CA PRO A 137 -0.93 -5.05 18.42
C PRO A 137 -0.09 -4.80 17.16
N ALA A 138 -0.30 -3.65 16.48
CA ALA A 138 0.52 -3.22 15.34
C ALA A 138 2.01 -3.17 15.69
N VAL A 139 2.31 -2.69 16.90
CA VAL A 139 3.65 -2.71 17.51
C VAL A 139 3.51 -3.29 18.92
N ASP A 140 4.41 -4.19 19.30
CA ASP A 140 4.63 -4.59 20.69
C ASP A 140 6.14 -4.79 20.91
N GLY A 141 6.82 -3.76 21.40
CA GLY A 141 8.28 -3.67 21.44
C GLY A 141 8.81 -2.41 20.78
N THR A 142 9.92 -2.50 20.07
CA THR A 142 10.51 -1.37 19.33
C THR A 142 10.22 -1.50 17.84
N VAL A 143 9.71 -0.43 17.23
CA VAL A 143 9.61 -0.23 15.79
C VAL A 143 10.64 0.80 15.34
N ASP A 144 11.29 0.52 14.22
CA ASP A 144 12.10 1.49 13.50
C ASP A 144 11.27 2.07 12.35
N ASP A 145 11.28 3.40 12.24
CA ASP A 145 10.57 4.20 11.24
C ASP A 145 9.05 3.99 11.10
N LEU A 146 8.58 2.95 10.39
CA LEU A 146 7.18 2.75 10.02
C LEU A 146 6.80 1.27 10.05
N VAL A 147 5.61 0.96 10.62
CA VAL A 147 4.91 -0.32 10.40
C VAL A 147 3.61 -0.08 9.65
N ILE A 148 3.38 -0.82 8.57
CA ILE A 148 2.10 -0.83 7.85
C ILE A 148 1.42 -2.19 8.08
N GLU A 149 0.23 -2.19 8.65
CA GLU A 149 -0.61 -3.38 8.71
C GLU A 149 -1.31 -3.59 7.37
N VAL A 150 -1.12 -4.77 6.77
CA VAL A 150 -1.61 -5.09 5.43
C VAL A 150 -2.64 -6.21 5.51
N ALA A 151 -3.81 -5.99 4.91
CA ALA A 151 -4.87 -6.99 4.79
C ALA A 151 -5.37 -7.11 3.35
N LEU A 152 -5.58 -8.35 2.91
CA LEU A 152 -6.22 -8.69 1.64
C LEU A 152 -7.38 -9.62 1.99
N ALA A 153 -8.61 -9.11 1.97
CA ALA A 153 -9.82 -9.88 2.26
C ALA A 153 -11.05 -9.18 1.65
N PRO A 154 -12.18 -9.88 1.45
CA PRO A 154 -13.39 -9.25 0.90
C PRO A 154 -13.89 -8.10 1.79
N ILE A 155 -14.24 -6.96 1.17
CA ILE A 155 -14.75 -5.77 1.85
C ILE A 155 -16.25 -5.62 1.56
N ASP A 156 -16.61 -5.31 0.32
CA ASP A 156 -18.01 -5.16 -0.12
C ASP A 156 -18.34 -5.76 -1.50
N GLY A 157 -17.33 -6.35 -2.16
CA GLY A 157 -17.47 -7.11 -3.40
C GLY A 157 -17.27 -6.26 -4.66
N PRO A 158 -17.28 -6.89 -5.86
CA PRO A 158 -16.66 -6.29 -7.04
C PRO A 158 -17.20 -4.92 -7.46
N GLY A 159 -16.27 -3.99 -7.70
CA GLY A 159 -16.49 -2.68 -8.31
C GLY A 159 -17.01 -1.61 -7.34
N MET A 160 -16.72 -1.75 -6.05
CA MET A 160 -17.20 -0.86 -4.99
C MET A 160 -16.03 -0.21 -4.23
N ILE A 161 -15.53 -0.81 -3.14
CA ILE A 161 -14.33 -0.33 -2.44
C ILE A 161 -13.13 -1.15 -2.89
N LEU A 162 -12.22 -0.52 -3.65
CA LEU A 162 -10.94 -1.13 -4.02
C LEU A 162 -10.04 -1.34 -2.79
N GLY A 163 -10.06 -0.38 -1.88
CA GLY A 163 -9.29 -0.47 -0.65
C GLY A 163 -9.40 0.74 0.28
N SER A 164 -8.61 0.70 1.35
CA SER A 164 -8.48 1.77 2.32
C SER A 164 -7.04 1.86 2.81
N ALA A 165 -6.45 3.04 2.74
CA ALA A 165 -5.08 3.26 3.21
C ALA A 165 -4.91 4.58 3.95
N GLY A 166 -3.89 4.64 4.81
CA GLY A 166 -3.53 5.87 5.48
C GLY A 166 -2.81 5.69 6.82
N PRO A 167 -2.33 6.79 7.41
CA PRO A 167 -1.75 6.80 8.74
C PRO A 167 -2.80 6.50 9.82
N ARG A 168 -2.39 5.82 10.88
CA ARG A 168 -3.21 5.56 12.08
C ARG A 168 -2.61 6.20 13.33
N PHE A 169 -1.29 6.10 13.50
CA PHE A 169 -0.56 6.81 14.55
C PHE A 169 0.58 7.63 13.95
N VAL A 170 0.72 8.88 14.39
CA VAL A 170 1.80 9.80 13.96
C VAL A 170 2.62 10.29 15.16
N ARG A 171 3.90 10.60 14.93
CA ARG A 171 4.82 11.12 15.96
C ARG A 171 4.47 12.58 16.31
N THR A 172 4.47 12.94 17.58
CA THR A 172 4.20 14.34 18.01
C THR A 172 5.29 15.33 17.59
N ASP A 173 6.51 14.86 17.34
CA ASP A 173 7.68 15.72 17.14
C ASP A 173 7.79 16.27 15.71
N ASP A 174 7.32 15.52 14.71
CA ASP A 174 7.40 15.84 13.28
C ASP A 174 6.11 15.53 12.49
N PHE A 175 5.09 14.94 13.13
CA PHE A 175 3.83 14.52 12.51
C PHE A 175 4.02 13.64 11.26
N LEU A 176 5.00 12.74 11.33
CA LEU A 176 5.24 11.66 10.38
C LEU A 176 4.65 10.34 10.91
N THR A 177 4.21 9.48 10.01
CA THR A 177 3.53 8.21 10.32
C THR A 177 4.45 7.25 11.09
N LEU A 178 3.96 6.72 12.21
CA LEU A 178 4.56 5.59 12.93
C LEU A 178 3.89 4.28 12.52
N THR A 179 2.55 4.25 12.48
CA THR A 179 1.80 3.11 11.98
C THR A 179 0.74 3.55 10.99
N GLY A 180 0.50 2.72 9.98
CA GLY A 180 -0.57 2.89 9.01
C GLY A 180 -1.17 1.57 8.57
N VAL A 181 -2.10 1.65 7.62
CA VAL A 181 -2.83 0.50 7.09
C VAL A 181 -2.86 0.55 5.57
N MET A 182 -2.84 -0.62 4.94
CA MET A 182 -3.42 -0.83 3.61
C MET A 182 -4.35 -2.04 3.67
N PHE A 183 -5.62 -1.86 3.31
CA PHE A 183 -6.62 -2.92 3.26
C PHE A 183 -7.22 -2.95 1.85
N PHE A 184 -7.08 -4.07 1.13
CA PHE A 184 -7.56 -4.23 -0.24
C PHE A 184 -8.70 -5.24 -0.33
N ASP A 185 -9.72 -4.95 -1.14
CA ASP A 185 -10.75 -5.93 -1.48
C ASP A 185 -10.22 -6.90 -2.54
N VAL A 186 -10.07 -8.16 -2.16
CA VAL A 186 -9.64 -9.24 -3.05
C VAL A 186 -10.61 -9.50 -4.20
N ASP A 187 -11.88 -9.13 -4.07
CA ASP A 187 -12.88 -9.26 -5.12
C ASP A 187 -12.64 -8.28 -6.30
N ASP A 188 -11.77 -7.26 -6.12
CA ASP A 188 -11.34 -6.31 -7.16
C ASP A 188 -9.87 -6.49 -7.62
N LEU A 189 -9.05 -7.25 -6.90
CA LEU A 189 -7.62 -7.42 -7.23
C LEU A 189 -7.36 -8.22 -8.51
N ASP A 190 -8.14 -9.27 -8.79
CA ASP A 190 -7.98 -10.10 -10.00
C ASP A 190 -7.99 -9.24 -11.28
N PHE A 191 -8.85 -8.22 -11.33
CA PHE A 191 -8.93 -7.29 -12.48
C PHE A 191 -7.69 -6.40 -12.58
N LEU A 192 -7.14 -5.93 -11.46
CA LEU A 192 -5.92 -5.11 -11.44
C LEU A 192 -4.67 -5.90 -11.83
N GLU A 193 -4.59 -7.18 -11.44
CA GLU A 193 -3.53 -8.09 -11.89
C GLU A 193 -3.63 -8.37 -13.39
N GLU A 194 -4.84 -8.55 -13.96
CA GLU A 194 -5.04 -8.75 -15.40
C GLU A 194 -4.61 -7.56 -16.28
N ILE A 195 -4.53 -6.34 -15.73
CA ILE A 195 -4.16 -5.11 -16.44
C ILE A 195 -2.80 -4.51 -16.00
N ASP A 196 -2.01 -5.27 -15.24
CA ASP A 196 -0.68 -4.87 -14.71
C ASP A 196 -0.69 -3.58 -13.85
N LEU A 197 -1.81 -3.23 -13.19
CA LEU A 197 -1.92 -2.04 -12.33
C LEU A 197 -1.83 -2.30 -10.82
N PHE A 198 -1.90 -3.56 -10.37
CA PHE A 198 -1.91 -3.90 -8.94
C PHE A 198 -0.68 -3.38 -8.17
N GLU A 199 0.52 -3.44 -8.77
CA GLU A 199 1.74 -2.88 -8.15
C GLU A 199 1.68 -1.36 -8.01
N GLU A 200 1.18 -0.64 -9.03
CA GLU A 200 1.07 0.82 -8.98
C GLU A 200 0.04 1.26 -7.93
N VAL A 201 -1.08 0.53 -7.78
CA VAL A 201 -2.05 0.75 -6.69
C VAL A 201 -1.38 0.60 -5.32
N ILE A 202 -0.60 -0.47 -5.09
CA ILE A 202 0.06 -0.65 -3.78
C ILE A 202 1.06 0.48 -3.48
N VAL A 203 1.82 0.94 -4.49
CA VAL A 203 2.76 2.05 -4.30
C VAL A 203 2.01 3.36 -4.04
N HIS A 204 0.88 3.58 -4.72
CA HIS A 204 -0.01 4.72 -4.50
C HIS A 204 -0.57 4.75 -3.07
N GLU A 205 -1.23 3.68 -2.63
CA GLU A 205 -1.78 3.57 -1.26
C GLU A 205 -0.71 3.74 -0.18
N MET A 206 0.49 3.21 -0.40
CA MET A 206 1.62 3.39 0.52
C MET A 206 2.06 4.87 0.60
N GLY A 207 1.89 5.64 -0.47
CA GLY A 207 2.04 7.10 -0.46
C GLY A 207 1.06 7.80 0.47
N HIS A 208 -0.20 7.36 0.50
CA HIS A 208 -1.20 7.86 1.44
C HIS A 208 -0.89 7.49 2.88
N VAL A 209 -0.38 6.28 3.14
CA VAL A 209 0.14 5.91 4.47
C VAL A 209 1.29 6.82 4.91
N LEU A 210 2.21 7.13 4.00
CA LEU A 210 3.37 7.97 4.29
C LEU A 210 3.01 9.46 4.46
N GLY A 211 1.86 9.91 3.97
CA GLY A 211 1.32 11.25 4.25
C GLY A 211 0.91 12.10 3.04
N VAL A 212 1.01 11.57 1.81
CA VAL A 212 0.51 12.25 0.60
C VAL A 212 -1.01 12.34 0.70
N GLY A 213 -1.58 13.54 0.52
CA GLY A 213 -3.01 13.81 0.70
C GLY A 213 -3.48 13.82 2.17
N THR A 214 -3.06 12.82 2.95
CA THR A 214 -3.54 12.55 4.31
C THR A 214 -2.90 13.45 5.38
N LEU A 215 -1.64 13.88 5.21
CA LEU A 215 -0.89 14.65 6.23
C LEU A 215 -0.44 16.04 5.76
N TRP A 216 -1.03 16.57 4.68
CA TRP A 216 -0.69 17.89 4.13
C TRP A 216 -1.12 19.06 5.01
N ASN A 217 -2.34 19.03 5.56
CA ASN A 217 -2.88 20.05 6.46
C ASN A 217 -3.32 19.39 7.77
N VAL A 218 -2.61 19.68 8.87
CA VAL A 218 -2.78 18.95 10.14
C VAL A 218 -2.90 19.87 11.37
N GLU A 219 -3.12 21.16 11.14
CA GLU A 219 -3.58 22.11 12.17
C GLU A 219 -4.97 21.69 12.71
N PRO A 220 -5.23 21.78 14.04
CA PRO A 220 -4.43 22.43 15.07
C PRO A 220 -3.41 21.49 15.77
N PHE A 221 -3.24 20.26 15.30
CA PHE A 221 -2.42 19.25 15.99
C PHE A 221 -0.93 19.43 15.74
N PHE A 222 -0.55 19.88 14.55
CA PHE A 222 0.82 20.23 14.19
C PHE A 222 0.84 21.39 13.18
N PRO A 223 1.80 22.33 13.28
CA PRO A 223 1.82 23.54 12.46
C PRO A 223 2.35 23.27 11.04
N ARG A 224 1.57 22.52 10.27
CA ARG A 224 1.82 22.22 8.84
C ARG A 224 0.54 22.48 8.05
N THR A 225 0.69 23.35 7.05
CA THR A 225 -0.26 23.61 5.97
C THR A 225 0.52 23.51 4.67
N LEU A 226 0.19 22.53 3.83
CA LEU A 226 0.78 22.30 2.52
C LEU A 226 -0.24 22.39 1.37
N LEU A 227 -1.54 22.42 1.68
CA LEU A 227 -2.64 22.66 0.74
C LEU A 227 -3.28 24.02 1.06
N GLU A 228 -3.39 24.90 0.06
CA GLU A 228 -4.13 26.16 0.15
C GLU A 228 -5.06 26.37 -1.05
N GLY A 229 -5.81 27.48 -1.04
CA GLY A 229 -6.80 27.82 -2.07
C GLY A 229 -8.23 27.35 -1.73
N PRO A 230 -9.24 27.77 -2.52
CA PRO A 230 -10.60 27.27 -2.37
C PRO A 230 -10.68 25.82 -2.87
N VAL A 231 -11.65 25.05 -2.36
CA VAL A 231 -11.93 23.68 -2.83
C VAL A 231 -12.15 23.61 -4.35
N SER A 232 -12.62 24.68 -4.99
CA SER A 232 -12.80 24.76 -6.44
C SER A 232 -11.51 24.88 -7.25
N ASN A 233 -10.38 25.28 -6.65
CA ASN A 233 -9.05 25.31 -7.29
C ASN A 233 -7.93 25.34 -6.21
N PRO A 234 -7.73 24.23 -5.48
CA PRO A 234 -6.71 24.09 -4.45
C PRO A 234 -5.34 23.88 -5.09
N TYR A 235 -4.29 24.20 -4.33
CA TYR A 235 -2.90 24.07 -4.78
C TYR A 235 -1.96 23.78 -3.62
N PHE A 236 -0.87 23.09 -3.95
CA PHE A 236 0.15 22.73 -3.00
C PHE A 236 1.12 23.89 -2.81
N VAL A 237 1.41 24.26 -1.56
CA VAL A 237 2.32 25.36 -1.20
C VAL A 237 3.71 24.90 -0.76
N GLY A 238 3.93 23.59 -0.64
CA GLY A 238 5.25 23.02 -0.32
C GLY A 238 6.31 23.38 -1.36
N ASN A 239 7.46 23.86 -0.87
CA ASN A 239 8.50 24.48 -1.68
C ASN A 239 9.21 23.48 -2.60
N LYS A 240 9.44 22.25 -2.15
CA LYS A 240 10.21 21.25 -2.91
C LYS A 240 9.39 20.60 -4.01
N ALA A 241 8.13 20.24 -3.76
CA ALA A 241 7.24 19.77 -4.82
C ALA A 241 7.08 20.85 -5.91
N ASN A 242 6.88 22.12 -5.53
CA ASN A 242 6.79 23.22 -6.50
C ASN A 242 8.08 23.46 -7.30
N VAL A 243 9.27 23.27 -6.69
CA VAL A 243 10.53 23.34 -7.44
C VAL A 243 10.62 22.26 -8.51
N PHE A 244 10.16 21.03 -8.23
CA PHE A 244 10.16 19.95 -9.23
C PHE A 244 9.04 20.11 -10.26
N TRP A 245 7.83 20.50 -9.86
CA TRP A 245 6.73 20.89 -10.77
C TRP A 245 7.18 21.88 -11.85
N ASN A 246 7.84 22.98 -11.44
CA ASN A 246 8.37 23.97 -12.37
C ASN A 246 9.58 23.47 -13.18
N ALA A 247 10.32 22.46 -12.69
CA ALA A 247 11.47 21.86 -13.40
C ALA A 247 11.02 20.89 -14.50
N GLU A 248 9.98 20.08 -14.26
CA GLU A 248 9.40 19.19 -15.27
C GLU A 248 8.57 19.97 -16.32
N GLY A 249 8.26 21.24 -16.05
CA GLY A 249 7.75 22.19 -17.05
C GLY A 249 6.40 22.82 -16.72
N GLY A 250 5.87 22.56 -15.52
CA GLY A 250 4.68 23.21 -14.98
C GLY A 250 4.90 24.71 -14.72
N THR A 251 3.81 25.41 -14.44
CA THR A 251 3.80 26.85 -14.14
C THR A 251 2.90 27.14 -12.95
N GLY A 252 3.05 28.31 -12.32
CA GLY A 252 2.27 28.65 -11.10
C GLY A 252 2.57 27.69 -9.94
N PHE A 253 1.58 27.49 -9.07
CA PHE A 253 1.63 26.47 -8.03
C PHE A 253 1.15 25.11 -8.52
N LEU A 254 1.74 24.04 -7.99
CA LEU A 254 1.37 22.64 -8.22
C LEU A 254 -0.12 22.42 -7.89
N PRO A 255 -0.96 22.04 -8.88
CA PRO A 255 -2.40 21.86 -8.68
C PRO A 255 -2.74 20.59 -7.89
N ILE A 256 -3.70 20.71 -6.96
CA ILE A 256 -4.29 19.60 -6.21
C ILE A 256 -5.67 19.27 -6.80
N GLU A 257 -6.10 18.02 -6.71
CA GLU A 257 -7.38 17.59 -7.27
C GLU A 257 -8.57 18.32 -6.62
N ASN A 258 -9.50 18.78 -7.46
CA ASN A 258 -10.64 19.64 -7.12
C ASN A 258 -12.00 19.04 -7.49
N ILE A 259 -12.02 17.86 -8.10
CA ILE A 259 -13.23 17.08 -8.41
C ILE A 259 -13.19 15.69 -7.74
N GLY A 260 -14.31 14.96 -7.82
CA GLY A 260 -14.47 13.64 -7.20
C GLY A 260 -14.99 13.68 -5.76
N GLY A 261 -14.87 12.57 -5.05
CA GLY A 261 -15.39 12.38 -3.70
C GLY A 261 -14.41 12.79 -2.58
N PRO A 262 -14.74 12.50 -1.31
CA PRO A 262 -13.81 12.68 -0.18
C PRO A 262 -12.53 11.85 -0.28
N GLY A 263 -12.56 10.73 -1.01
CA GLY A 263 -11.38 9.94 -1.39
C GLY A 263 -10.67 10.45 -2.64
N THR A 264 -11.10 11.56 -3.28
CA THR A 264 -10.49 12.05 -4.53
C THR A 264 -9.99 13.47 -4.39
N ALA A 265 -10.90 14.41 -4.10
CA ALA A 265 -10.58 15.82 -4.00
C ALA A 265 -9.69 16.07 -2.78
N LEU A 266 -8.74 16.98 -2.92
CA LEU A 266 -7.79 17.40 -1.86
C LEU A 266 -6.75 16.34 -1.43
N GLY A 267 -6.94 15.06 -1.74
CA GLY A 267 -5.97 13.98 -1.46
C GLY A 267 -4.88 13.82 -2.54
N HIS A 268 -5.18 14.21 -3.78
CA HIS A 268 -4.40 13.87 -4.97
C HIS A 268 -3.78 15.07 -5.68
N TRP A 269 -2.80 14.80 -6.54
CA TRP A 269 -2.49 15.72 -7.63
C TRP A 269 -3.62 15.75 -8.65
N ARG A 270 -3.76 16.87 -9.37
CA ARG A 270 -4.86 17.05 -10.33
C ARG A 270 -4.64 16.24 -11.61
N GLU A 271 -5.48 15.24 -11.86
CA GLU A 271 -5.36 14.32 -13.01
C GLU A 271 -5.36 15.08 -14.34
N SER A 272 -6.28 16.03 -14.50
CA SER A 272 -6.42 16.84 -15.73
C SER A 272 -5.19 17.69 -16.11
N LEU A 273 -4.14 17.71 -15.28
CA LEU A 273 -2.89 18.45 -15.48
C LEU A 273 -1.63 17.59 -15.29
N LEU A 274 -1.67 16.60 -14.40
CA LEU A 274 -0.54 15.70 -14.16
C LEU A 274 -0.64 14.35 -14.90
N ASN A 275 -1.83 13.97 -15.38
CA ASN A 275 -2.03 12.72 -16.12
C ASN A 275 -1.46 11.55 -15.29
N ASN A 276 -0.66 10.68 -15.90
CA ASN A 276 -0.02 9.52 -15.29
C ASN A 276 1.07 9.78 -14.21
N GLU A 277 1.04 10.87 -13.44
CA GLU A 277 1.88 10.94 -12.22
C GLU A 277 1.24 10.05 -11.15
N LEU A 278 2.02 9.17 -10.51
CA LEU A 278 1.47 8.10 -9.69
C LEU A 278 0.45 8.54 -8.62
N MET A 279 0.60 9.74 -8.03
CA MET A 279 -0.28 10.22 -6.95
C MET A 279 -1.43 11.12 -7.45
N THR A 280 -1.86 10.98 -8.69
CA THR A 280 -3.21 11.39 -9.11
C THR A 280 -4.23 10.31 -8.77
N GLY A 281 -5.51 10.66 -8.61
CA GLY A 281 -6.56 9.69 -8.26
C GLY A 281 -6.96 8.71 -9.37
N PHE A 282 -6.19 8.67 -10.48
CA PHE A 282 -6.49 7.87 -11.66
C PHE A 282 -5.23 7.18 -12.16
N LEU A 283 -5.23 5.84 -12.16
CA LEU A 283 -4.13 5.10 -12.78
C LEU A 283 -4.36 4.94 -14.27
N ASN A 284 -3.37 5.38 -15.04
CA ASN A 284 -3.37 5.32 -16.49
C ASN A 284 -2.83 3.96 -16.95
N LEU A 285 -3.29 3.44 -18.09
CA LEU A 285 -2.75 2.18 -18.64
C LEU A 285 -1.30 2.40 -19.12
N GLY A 286 -0.37 1.62 -18.59
CA GLY A 286 1.07 1.75 -18.84
C GLY A 286 1.81 2.30 -17.63
N GLU A 287 2.81 3.14 -17.86
CA GLU A 287 3.69 3.66 -16.80
C GLU A 287 2.99 4.77 -15.98
N ASN A 288 2.93 4.61 -14.66
CA ASN A 288 2.50 5.65 -13.70
C ASN A 288 3.70 6.06 -12.82
N PRO A 289 4.63 6.89 -13.31
CA PRO A 289 5.85 7.23 -12.58
C PRO A 289 5.61 7.93 -11.24
N LEU A 290 6.26 7.40 -10.20
CA LEU A 290 6.44 8.06 -8.90
C LEU A 290 7.48 9.18 -9.05
N SER A 291 7.01 10.37 -9.43
CA SER A 291 7.90 11.41 -9.94
C SER A 291 8.66 12.17 -8.86
N ARG A 292 9.55 13.04 -9.32
CA ARG A 292 10.28 13.98 -8.46
C ARG A 292 9.35 15.00 -7.79
N ILE A 293 8.15 15.24 -8.33
CA ILE A 293 7.14 16.12 -7.72
C ILE A 293 6.67 15.53 -6.40
N THR A 294 6.24 14.26 -6.41
CA THR A 294 5.84 13.51 -5.21
C THR A 294 7.01 13.35 -4.24
N ALA A 295 8.22 13.04 -4.71
CA ALA A 295 9.42 13.02 -3.87
C ALA A 295 9.75 14.38 -3.22
N GLY A 296 9.35 15.48 -3.86
CA GLY A 296 9.37 16.83 -3.30
C GLY A 296 8.34 17.01 -2.19
N SER A 297 7.11 16.52 -2.39
CA SER A 297 6.05 16.53 -1.37
C SER A 297 6.47 15.80 -0.10
N MET A 298 7.12 14.64 -0.22
CA MET A 298 7.72 13.93 0.92
C MET A 298 8.77 14.77 1.66
N LYS A 299 9.55 15.59 0.95
CA LYS A 299 10.52 16.50 1.57
C LYS A 299 9.87 17.66 2.31
N ASP A 300 8.73 18.15 1.81
CA ASP A 300 7.93 19.23 2.38
C ASP A 300 7.09 18.77 3.58
N LEU A 301 6.61 17.51 3.59
CA LEU A 301 6.04 16.85 4.78
C LEU A 301 7.05 16.83 5.94
N GLY A 302 8.31 16.48 5.64
CA GLY A 302 9.41 16.54 6.61
C GLY A 302 10.49 15.50 6.40
N TYR A 303 10.17 14.38 5.75
CA TYR A 303 11.04 13.23 5.54
C TYR A 303 12.43 13.59 4.97
N GLY A 304 13.43 12.80 5.34
CA GLY A 304 14.78 12.94 4.82
C GLY A 304 14.94 12.31 3.43
N THR A 305 14.53 13.01 2.38
CA THR A 305 14.53 12.46 1.01
C THR A 305 15.82 12.68 0.22
N ALA A 306 16.06 11.81 -0.76
CA ALA A 306 17.15 11.90 -1.73
C ALA A 306 16.87 12.88 -2.90
N SER A 307 15.65 13.40 -3.02
CA SER A 307 15.20 14.23 -4.17
C SER A 307 15.32 13.54 -5.55
N VAL A 308 15.24 12.21 -5.55
CA VAL A 308 15.11 11.34 -6.73
C VAL A 308 13.64 11.03 -7.00
N GLY A 309 13.34 10.55 -8.19
CA GLY A 309 12.02 10.07 -8.61
C GLY A 309 12.16 9.44 -9.99
N GLU A 310 11.10 8.78 -10.46
CA GLU A 310 11.04 8.15 -11.77
C GLU A 310 10.96 9.21 -12.88
N SER A 311 11.23 8.80 -14.14
CA SER A 311 11.17 9.70 -15.29
C SER A 311 9.72 10.05 -15.58
N TYR A 312 9.41 11.33 -15.73
CA TYR A 312 8.04 11.81 -15.88
C TYR A 312 8.00 13.01 -16.86
N ASP A 313 7.31 12.83 -17.98
CA ASP A 313 7.28 13.77 -19.09
C ASP A 313 6.06 14.70 -19.03
N LEU A 314 6.11 15.69 -18.14
CA LEU A 314 5.08 16.74 -18.07
C LEU A 314 5.14 17.65 -19.32
N PRO A 315 4.01 17.94 -19.99
CA PRO A 315 3.98 18.88 -21.10
C PRO A 315 4.49 20.28 -20.68
N LYS A 316 5.50 20.78 -21.39
CA LYS A 316 6.09 22.09 -21.06
C LYS A 316 5.07 23.22 -21.21
N GLY A 317 4.82 23.93 -20.11
CA GLY A 317 3.86 25.01 -20.02
C GLY A 317 2.50 24.58 -19.45
N THR A 318 2.37 23.38 -18.88
CA THR A 318 1.15 22.98 -18.17
C THR A 318 0.75 24.05 -17.14
N PRO A 319 -0.49 24.55 -17.19
CA PRO A 319 -0.95 25.61 -16.30
C PRO A 319 -1.23 25.04 -14.91
N GLY A 320 -0.44 25.45 -13.91
CA GLY A 320 -0.82 25.24 -12.51
C GLY A 320 -1.75 26.33 -12.01
N VAL A 321 -1.83 26.50 -10.70
CA VAL A 321 -2.71 27.51 -10.09
C VAL A 321 -2.01 28.85 -9.95
N ASP A 322 -2.63 29.90 -10.45
CA ASP A 322 -2.35 31.29 -10.07
C ASP A 322 -3.31 31.67 -8.92
N PRO A 323 -2.82 32.03 -7.72
CA PRO A 323 -3.67 32.50 -6.63
C PRO A 323 -4.50 33.75 -6.98
N GLY A 324 -4.16 34.47 -8.05
CA GLY A 324 -4.92 35.58 -8.61
C GLY A 324 -6.06 35.19 -9.57
N ASP A 325 -6.09 33.97 -10.10
CA ASP A 325 -7.15 33.47 -11.00
C ASP A 325 -7.46 31.98 -10.71
N LEU A 326 -8.61 31.75 -10.09
CA LEU A 326 -8.98 30.46 -9.52
C LEU A 326 -10.04 29.71 -10.36
N SER A 327 -10.10 29.98 -11.66
CA SER A 327 -11.21 29.59 -12.55
C SER A 327 -10.92 28.42 -13.52
N ASN A 328 -10.32 27.32 -13.04
CA ASN A 328 -10.02 26.14 -13.88
C ASN A 328 -10.62 24.81 -13.38
N VAL A 329 -11.24 24.07 -14.30
CA VAL A 329 -11.66 22.67 -14.17
C VAL A 329 -11.40 21.99 -15.52
N GLY A 330 -10.77 20.81 -15.52
CA GLY A 330 -10.50 20.01 -16.72
C GLY A 330 -11.05 18.59 -16.60
N PRO A 331 -11.19 17.84 -17.71
CA PRO A 331 -11.57 16.42 -17.69
C PRO A 331 -10.40 15.53 -17.26
N SER A 332 -10.70 14.38 -16.65
CA SER A 332 -9.75 13.31 -16.31
C SER A 332 -9.84 12.11 -17.27
N GLU A 333 -8.78 11.31 -17.33
CA GLU A 333 -8.69 10.02 -18.04
C GLU A 333 -8.14 8.95 -17.07
N GLY A 334 -8.09 7.67 -17.45
CA GLY A 334 -7.58 6.57 -16.59
C GLY A 334 -8.64 5.81 -15.76
N LEU A 335 -8.19 4.82 -14.98
CA LEU A 335 -8.99 4.08 -14.00
C LEU A 335 -9.09 4.90 -12.71
N ASN A 336 -10.30 5.36 -12.37
CA ASN A 336 -10.55 6.18 -11.18
C ASN A 336 -10.49 5.34 -9.89
N ILE A 337 -9.29 5.10 -9.37
CA ILE A 337 -9.08 4.42 -8.09
C ILE A 337 -9.66 5.25 -6.93
N ALA A 338 -9.63 6.58 -7.05
CA ALA A 338 -10.01 7.50 -5.99
C ALA A 338 -11.51 7.67 -5.76
N GLU A 339 -12.38 7.12 -6.61
CA GLU A 339 -13.80 6.92 -6.31
C GLU A 339 -14.08 5.61 -5.54
N MET A 340 -13.10 4.71 -5.48
CA MET A 340 -13.18 3.38 -4.85
C MET A 340 -12.26 3.24 -3.63
N GLU A 341 -11.41 4.22 -3.33
CA GLU A 341 -10.55 4.23 -2.14
C GLU A 341 -11.24 4.85 -0.91
N THR A 342 -10.69 4.59 0.28
CA THR A 342 -11.00 5.34 1.50
C THR A 342 -9.72 5.75 2.23
N LEU A 343 -9.42 7.06 2.19
CA LEU A 343 -8.28 7.65 2.90
C LEU A 343 -8.50 7.71 4.41
N LEU A 344 -7.73 6.90 5.13
CA LEU A 344 -7.73 6.84 6.60
C LEU A 344 -6.91 7.99 7.19
N GLN A 345 -7.40 8.50 8.32
CA GLN A 345 -6.77 9.60 9.07
C GLN A 345 -6.13 9.09 10.38
N PRO A 346 -5.16 9.84 10.95
CA PRO A 346 -4.57 9.49 12.24
C PRO A 346 -5.63 9.50 13.36
N ILE A 347 -5.70 8.41 14.11
CA ILE A 347 -6.53 8.29 15.33
C ILE A 347 -5.73 8.48 16.61
N GLY A 348 -4.41 8.59 16.51
CA GLY A 348 -3.57 8.78 17.67
C GLY A 348 -2.20 9.40 17.42
N PHE A 349 -1.64 9.89 18.52
CA PHE A 349 -0.32 10.50 18.58
C PHE A 349 0.60 9.68 19.48
N VAL A 350 1.86 9.61 19.09
CA VAL A 350 2.92 8.95 19.88
C VAL A 350 4.00 9.96 20.25
N THR A 351 4.39 9.99 21.52
CA THR A 351 5.58 10.75 21.93
C THR A 351 6.80 9.84 21.79
N THR A 352 7.78 10.24 20.96
CA THR A 352 9.06 9.55 20.95
C THR A 352 9.85 9.99 22.18
N SER A 353 10.62 9.09 22.80
CA SER A 353 11.07 9.32 24.17
C SER A 353 11.94 10.59 24.28
N LYS A 354 11.56 11.51 25.18
CA LYS A 354 12.31 12.76 25.38
C LYS A 354 13.74 12.43 25.82
N LYS A 355 14.72 12.85 25.01
CA LYS A 355 16.12 12.98 25.46
C LYS A 355 16.15 13.88 26.69
N LYS A 356 16.41 13.28 27.86
CA LYS A 356 16.57 13.97 29.15
C LYS A 356 17.94 14.65 29.26
#